data_AF-A0A7S2DP75-F1
#
_entry.id   AF-A0A7S2DP75-F1
#
_cell.length_a   1.000
_cell.length_b   1.000
_cell.length_c   1.000
_cell.angle_alpha   90.00
_cell.angle_beta   90.00
_cell.angle_gamma   90.00
#
_symmetry.space_group_name_H-M   'P 1'
#
loop_
_entity.id
_entity.type
_entity.pdbx_description
1 polymer ?
#
loop_
_entity_poly.entity_id
_entity_poly.type
_entity_poly.pdbx_seq_one_letter_code
_entity_poly.pdbx_strand_id
1 'polypeptide(L)'
;MAPFVDGESSIINMHGAGTTNPQRLFWESMDLLSERAKLPLHMTYRAVGSSTGQKEFMGDDASGYRAYNHFGAGDIPMTFERYNTTKSNGRKMVHVPFAMGAIGVFHSVPTAELGGLPIDLTGCLLARIFSRDITHWEHPDIRALNPKLTAVGEIKVYHRVEGSSSTAGFTQYLEEKCPESWTLGSGSTIVWPSDTYDAQGSGGMSDKIDESPYAIGYIDAGHGHERGFGEIALLNRNNVYLTTLQATISDAAVPALAAGVIPSDPTADFSNVNLYDQTGAATWPITMISYFYIDHDLSHLNAHSASVLMAFVRFILSDEGQALAEANLFSRLPAELQQYTSETLSNMIMPAGYVDFFTESSSKTRAWLGANEYVLSGKRRSYSEYQRAQLDEQIAELSSHNAQLVALVADMASQNAALSNKVSNNENLAFAAIIIAPVALLIAFAGVALALFATIKAAPIVHTSATHSGNGNGNGKYPSAGMSTQSVSSTSAADADVEKA
;
A
#
# COMPACT_ATOMS: atom_id res chain seq x y z
N MET A 1 -31.61 -43.31 -15.50
CA MET A 1 -30.63 -42.23 -15.78
C MET A 1 -30.81 -41.83 -17.22
N ALA A 2 -31.24 -40.60 -17.49
CA ALA A 2 -31.08 -40.05 -18.82
C ALA A 2 -29.57 -39.89 -19.09
N PRO A 3 -29.07 -40.19 -20.30
CA PRO A 3 -27.67 -39.95 -20.63
C PRO A 3 -27.36 -38.45 -20.51
N PHE A 4 -26.14 -38.14 -20.05
CA PHE A 4 -25.59 -36.80 -20.08
C PHE A 4 -25.51 -36.37 -21.55
N VAL A 5 -26.38 -35.45 -21.97
CA VAL A 5 -26.30 -34.78 -23.27
C VAL A 5 -25.57 -33.48 -23.01
N ASP A 6 -24.42 -33.29 -23.65
CA ASP A 6 -23.67 -32.04 -23.66
C ASP A 6 -24.55 -31.00 -24.39
N GLY A 7 -25.36 -30.26 -23.62
CA GLY A 7 -26.60 -29.65 -24.11
C GLY A 7 -26.62 -28.13 -24.21
N GLU A 8 -25.74 -27.41 -23.50
CA GLU A 8 -25.60 -25.96 -23.66
C GLU A 8 -24.36 -25.65 -24.49
N SER A 9 -24.56 -25.52 -25.80
CA SER A 9 -23.53 -25.11 -26.76
C SER A 9 -23.39 -23.59 -26.89
N SER A 10 -24.24 -22.80 -26.21
CA SER A 10 -24.18 -21.34 -26.27
C SER A 10 -23.30 -20.78 -25.18
N ILE A 11 -22.32 -19.96 -25.58
CA ILE A 11 -21.49 -19.16 -24.68
C ILE A 11 -22.40 -18.22 -23.87
N ILE A 12 -22.26 -18.24 -22.54
CA ILE A 12 -22.99 -17.37 -21.63
C ILE A 12 -22.18 -16.09 -21.45
N ASN A 13 -22.75 -14.97 -21.92
CA ASN A 13 -22.06 -13.69 -21.91
C ASN A 13 -22.42 -12.88 -20.67
N MET A 14 -21.41 -12.20 -20.11
CA MET A 14 -21.59 -11.12 -19.15
C MET A 14 -20.61 -9.99 -19.49
N HIS A 15 -21.14 -8.77 -19.58
CA HIS A 15 -20.38 -7.60 -20.04
C HIS A 15 -20.61 -6.46 -19.06
N GLY A 16 -19.55 -5.73 -18.71
CA GLY A 16 -19.63 -4.50 -17.94
C GLY A 16 -18.71 -3.42 -18.48
N ALA A 17 -18.96 -2.18 -18.08
CA ALA A 17 -18.08 -1.07 -18.38
C ALA A 17 -18.12 -0.02 -17.26
N GLY A 18 -17.03 0.71 -17.08
CA GLY A 18 -16.93 1.56 -15.91
C GLY A 18 -15.58 2.20 -15.67
N THR A 19 -15.39 2.60 -14.41
CA THR A 19 -14.12 3.08 -13.87
C THR A 19 -12.93 2.19 -14.24
N THR A 20 -11.78 2.81 -14.46
CA THR A 20 -10.51 2.11 -14.70
C THR A 20 -9.92 1.55 -13.40
N ASN A 21 -10.32 2.08 -12.24
CA ASN A 21 -9.70 1.76 -10.97
C ASN A 21 -9.78 0.25 -10.60
N PRO A 22 -10.96 -0.41 -10.61
CA PRO A 22 -11.10 -1.83 -10.29
C PRO A 22 -10.84 -2.76 -11.47
N GLN A 23 -10.27 -2.27 -12.59
CA GLN A 23 -10.19 -3.07 -13.82
C GLN A 23 -9.41 -4.38 -13.62
N ARG A 24 -8.31 -4.35 -12.84
CA ARG A 24 -7.49 -5.53 -12.56
C ARG A 24 -8.23 -6.53 -11.68
N LEU A 25 -8.82 -6.06 -10.58
CA LEU A 25 -9.69 -6.86 -9.72
C LEU A 25 -10.79 -7.57 -10.53
N PHE A 26 -11.44 -6.84 -11.43
CA PHE A 26 -12.52 -7.38 -12.26
C PHE A 26 -12.00 -8.41 -13.26
N TRP A 27 -10.96 -8.11 -14.03
CA TRP A 27 -10.42 -9.06 -15.01
C TRP A 27 -9.89 -10.33 -14.35
N GLU A 28 -9.16 -10.21 -13.25
CA GLU A 28 -8.66 -11.35 -12.48
C GLU A 28 -9.81 -12.19 -11.93
N SER A 29 -10.83 -11.56 -11.35
CA SER A 29 -12.03 -12.26 -10.85
C SER A 29 -12.81 -12.95 -11.97
N MET A 30 -12.94 -12.30 -13.14
CA MET A 30 -13.62 -12.87 -14.31
C MET A 30 -12.88 -14.08 -14.86
N ASP A 31 -11.55 -14.02 -14.94
CA ASP A 31 -10.71 -15.16 -15.32
C ASP A 31 -10.94 -16.33 -14.34
N LEU A 32 -10.79 -16.08 -13.04
CA LEU A 32 -10.96 -17.09 -12.00
C LEU A 32 -12.34 -17.76 -12.06
N LEU A 33 -13.40 -16.97 -12.23
CA LEU A 33 -14.76 -17.49 -12.32
C LEU A 33 -14.99 -18.32 -13.59
N SER A 34 -14.44 -17.87 -14.72
CA SER A 34 -14.53 -18.60 -15.99
C SER A 34 -13.83 -19.94 -15.93
N GLU A 35 -12.68 -20.03 -15.23
CA GLU A 35 -11.93 -21.27 -15.04
C GLU A 35 -12.61 -22.23 -14.05
N ARG A 36 -13.31 -21.70 -13.05
CA ARG A 36 -13.98 -22.47 -12.00
C ARG A 36 -15.37 -22.97 -12.43
N ALA A 37 -15.95 -22.39 -13.47
CA ALA A 37 -17.24 -22.77 -14.01
C ALA A 37 -17.17 -24.06 -14.86
N LYS A 38 -18.28 -24.78 -14.94
CA LYS A 38 -18.47 -25.86 -15.93
C LYS A 38 -19.04 -25.31 -17.23
N LEU A 39 -19.91 -24.31 -17.12
CA LEU A 39 -20.57 -23.67 -18.25
C LEU A 39 -19.59 -22.76 -19.01
N PRO A 40 -19.74 -22.60 -20.34
CA PRO A 40 -18.85 -21.78 -21.16
C PRO A 40 -19.12 -20.29 -20.93
N LEU A 41 -18.42 -19.69 -19.97
CA LEU A 41 -18.57 -18.27 -19.65
C LEU A 41 -17.67 -17.40 -20.54
N HIS A 42 -18.21 -16.29 -21.04
CA HIS A 42 -17.44 -15.20 -21.64
C HIS A 42 -17.75 -13.89 -20.93
N MET A 43 -16.79 -13.45 -20.13
CA MET A 43 -16.91 -12.30 -19.25
C MET A 43 -15.97 -11.20 -19.73
N THR A 44 -16.48 -9.97 -19.89
CA THR A 44 -15.64 -8.83 -20.30
C THR A 44 -15.93 -7.59 -19.49
N TYR A 45 -14.89 -6.82 -19.18
CA TYR A 45 -15.02 -5.50 -18.58
C TYR A 45 -14.26 -4.44 -19.37
N ARG A 46 -14.97 -3.36 -19.76
CA ARG A 46 -14.41 -2.23 -20.51
C ARG A 46 -14.07 -1.07 -19.56
N ALA A 47 -12.79 -0.87 -19.32
CA ALA A 47 -12.27 0.16 -18.42
C ALA A 47 -12.19 1.51 -19.16
N VAL A 48 -13.20 2.37 -18.99
CA VAL A 48 -13.38 3.61 -19.76
C VAL A 48 -13.65 4.86 -18.91
N GLY A 49 -13.54 4.72 -17.59
CA GLY A 49 -13.84 5.77 -16.63
C GLY A 49 -15.31 5.77 -16.19
N SER A 50 -15.54 6.18 -14.95
CA SER A 50 -16.87 6.19 -14.31
C SER A 50 -17.91 6.95 -15.14
N SER A 51 -17.54 8.12 -15.68
CA SER A 51 -18.47 8.95 -16.44
C SER A 51 -18.99 8.27 -17.70
N THR A 52 -18.10 7.61 -18.45
CA THR A 52 -18.46 6.88 -19.67
C THR A 52 -19.24 5.62 -19.32
N GLY A 53 -18.80 4.85 -18.33
CA GLY A 53 -19.52 3.64 -17.91
C GLY A 53 -20.94 3.92 -17.40
N GLN A 54 -21.15 5.02 -16.68
CA GLN A 54 -22.50 5.46 -16.30
C GLN A 54 -23.36 5.78 -17.53
N LYS A 55 -22.83 6.48 -18.55
CA LYS A 55 -23.55 6.75 -19.80
C LYS A 55 -23.90 5.44 -20.53
N GLU A 56 -22.96 4.51 -20.59
CA GLU A 56 -23.18 3.21 -21.24
C GLU A 56 -24.20 2.35 -20.52
N PHE A 57 -24.24 2.41 -19.18
CA PHE A 57 -25.23 1.73 -18.34
C PHE A 57 -26.64 2.34 -18.50
N MET A 58 -26.71 3.67 -18.56
CA MET A 58 -27.99 4.38 -18.74
C MET A 58 -28.60 4.11 -20.11
N GLY A 59 -27.77 3.93 -21.14
CA GLY A 59 -28.26 4.00 -22.50
C GLY A 59 -28.58 5.44 -22.92
N ASP A 60 -29.14 5.60 -24.11
CA ASP A 60 -29.67 6.86 -24.62
C ASP A 60 -30.88 6.54 -25.51
N ASP A 61 -32.06 6.64 -24.91
CA ASP A 61 -33.33 6.39 -25.58
C ASP A 61 -33.59 7.36 -26.73
N ALA A 62 -33.01 8.57 -26.70
CA ALA A 62 -33.20 9.56 -27.75
C ALA A 62 -32.44 9.18 -29.04
N SER A 63 -31.28 8.55 -28.93
CA SER A 63 -30.55 7.96 -30.07
C SER A 63 -30.92 6.51 -30.36
N GLY A 64 -31.75 5.89 -29.51
CA GLY A 64 -32.09 4.47 -29.57
C GLY A 64 -30.96 3.55 -29.09
N TYR A 65 -29.91 4.11 -28.49
CA TYR A 65 -28.82 3.34 -27.89
C TYR A 65 -29.32 2.66 -26.62
N ARG A 66 -29.27 1.33 -26.61
CA ARG A 66 -29.57 0.51 -25.42
C ARG A 66 -28.27 0.07 -24.78
N ALA A 67 -28.25 0.01 -23.46
CA ALA A 67 -27.11 -0.55 -22.75
C ALA A 67 -26.86 -1.99 -23.19
N TYR A 68 -25.69 -2.24 -23.79
CA TYR A 68 -25.22 -3.60 -24.11
C TYR A 68 -24.55 -4.30 -22.92
N ASN A 69 -24.28 -3.54 -21.86
CA ASN A 69 -23.66 -4.02 -20.64
C ASN A 69 -24.73 -4.51 -19.66
N HIS A 70 -24.40 -5.58 -18.95
CA HIS A 70 -25.21 -6.15 -17.87
C HIS A 70 -25.06 -5.37 -16.56
N PHE A 71 -23.95 -4.64 -16.41
CA PHE A 71 -23.70 -3.76 -15.28
C PHE A 71 -22.81 -2.56 -15.67
N GLY A 72 -22.95 -1.47 -14.94
CA GLY A 72 -21.97 -0.38 -14.93
C GLY A 72 -21.10 -0.45 -13.67
N ALA A 73 -19.96 0.24 -13.66
CA ALA A 73 -19.18 0.41 -12.43
C ALA A 73 -18.57 1.83 -12.33
N GLY A 74 -18.44 2.34 -11.11
CA GLY A 74 -17.83 3.65 -10.87
C GLY A 74 -17.48 3.90 -9.41
N ASP A 75 -16.53 4.81 -9.18
CA ASP A 75 -16.10 5.21 -7.82
C ASP A 75 -16.90 6.40 -7.27
N ILE A 76 -17.92 6.85 -8.00
CA ILE A 76 -18.81 7.96 -7.62
C ILE A 76 -20.27 7.49 -7.71
N PRO A 77 -21.21 8.10 -6.99
CA PRO A 77 -22.63 7.86 -7.23
C PRO A 77 -23.06 8.37 -8.63
N MET A 78 -24.28 8.01 -9.03
CA MET A 78 -24.91 8.67 -10.19
C MET A 78 -25.25 10.10 -9.80
N THR A 79 -24.97 11.06 -10.68
CA THR A 79 -25.49 12.43 -10.51
C THR A 79 -27.02 12.42 -10.46
N PHE A 80 -27.64 13.39 -9.80
CA PHE A 80 -29.10 13.53 -9.73
C PHE A 80 -29.79 13.47 -11.09
N GLU A 81 -29.23 14.15 -12.10
CA GLU A 81 -29.74 14.16 -13.48
C GLU A 81 -29.76 12.75 -14.09
N ARG A 82 -28.65 12.01 -13.96
CA ARG A 82 -28.51 10.64 -14.46
C ARG A 82 -29.45 9.67 -13.76
N TYR A 83 -29.55 9.76 -12.43
CA TYR A 83 -30.50 8.97 -11.65
C TYR A 83 -31.94 9.21 -12.10
N ASN A 84 -32.35 10.47 -12.23
CA ASN A 84 -33.70 10.82 -12.67
C ASN A 84 -33.98 10.41 -14.11
N THR A 85 -32.99 10.51 -15.00
CA THR A 85 -33.12 10.04 -16.39
C THR A 85 -33.42 8.54 -16.41
N THR A 86 -32.60 7.74 -15.73
CA THR A 86 -32.82 6.28 -15.59
C THR A 86 -34.22 5.97 -15.06
N LYS A 87 -34.62 6.67 -13.99
CA LYS A 87 -35.95 6.53 -13.38
C LYS A 87 -37.09 6.90 -14.32
N SER A 88 -36.93 7.98 -15.08
CA SER A 88 -37.94 8.45 -16.04
C SER A 88 -38.14 7.49 -17.21
N ASN A 89 -37.10 6.71 -17.54
CA ASN A 89 -37.16 5.63 -18.54
C ASN A 89 -37.78 4.34 -17.95
N GLY A 90 -38.38 4.40 -16.76
CA GLY A 90 -39.05 3.27 -16.11
C GLY A 90 -38.11 2.26 -15.46
N ARG A 91 -36.80 2.55 -15.39
CA ARG A 91 -35.80 1.68 -14.78
C ARG A 91 -35.57 2.09 -13.33
N LYS A 92 -35.48 1.11 -12.44
CA LYS A 92 -34.92 1.28 -11.10
C LYS A 92 -33.53 0.68 -11.10
N MET A 93 -32.56 1.41 -10.59
CA MET A 93 -31.18 0.92 -10.44
C MET A 93 -30.81 0.87 -8.96
N VAL A 94 -29.81 0.05 -8.65
CA VAL A 94 -29.14 0.01 -7.35
C VAL A 94 -27.67 0.38 -7.49
N HIS A 95 -27.16 1.01 -6.45
CA HIS A 95 -25.74 1.18 -6.21
C HIS A 95 -25.30 0.09 -5.25
N VAL A 96 -24.44 -0.82 -5.70
CA VAL A 96 -23.95 -1.93 -4.89
C VAL A 96 -22.48 -1.66 -4.52
N PRO A 97 -22.19 -1.16 -3.30
CA PRO A 97 -20.82 -1.01 -2.80
C PRO A 97 -20.06 -2.33 -2.90
N PHE A 98 -18.83 -2.33 -3.40
CA PHE A 98 -18.01 -3.54 -3.46
C PHE A 98 -16.60 -3.37 -2.89
N ALA A 99 -16.08 -2.14 -2.83
CA ALA A 99 -14.77 -1.85 -2.26
C ALA A 99 -14.67 -0.39 -1.81
N MET A 100 -13.78 -0.14 -0.86
CA MET A 100 -13.41 1.21 -0.43
C MET A 100 -12.16 1.65 -1.15
N GLY A 101 -12.14 2.90 -1.62
CA GLY A 101 -11.00 3.51 -2.30
C GLY A 101 -10.66 4.87 -1.73
N ALA A 102 -9.48 5.37 -2.08
CA ALA A 102 -9.03 6.69 -1.68
C ALA A 102 -8.43 7.41 -2.89
N ILE A 103 -8.73 8.70 -3.02
CA ILE A 103 -7.99 9.58 -3.93
C ILE A 103 -6.77 10.07 -3.15
N GLY A 104 -5.59 9.60 -3.53
CA GLY A 104 -4.32 10.11 -3.04
C GLY A 104 -3.85 11.33 -3.84
N VAL A 105 -2.98 12.13 -3.24
CA VAL A 105 -2.32 13.25 -3.91
C VAL A 105 -0.82 12.96 -3.90
N PHE A 106 -0.24 12.84 -5.07
CA PHE A 106 1.15 12.42 -5.25
C PHE A 106 1.97 13.51 -5.90
N HIS A 107 3.27 13.49 -5.63
CA HIS A 107 4.23 14.45 -6.14
C HIS A 107 5.53 13.78 -6.57
N SER A 108 6.30 14.52 -7.36
CA SER A 108 7.64 14.13 -7.83
C SER A 108 8.72 15.12 -7.41
N VAL A 109 8.50 15.82 -6.30
CA VAL A 109 9.58 16.54 -5.59
C VAL A 109 10.72 15.56 -5.31
N PRO A 110 11.99 15.87 -5.68
CA PRO A 110 13.11 14.97 -5.48
C PRO A 110 13.26 14.53 -4.02
N THR A 111 13.48 13.23 -3.78
CA THR A 111 13.57 12.65 -2.42
C THR A 111 14.61 13.34 -1.54
N ALA A 112 15.73 13.80 -2.14
CA ALA A 112 16.78 14.54 -1.43
C ALA A 112 16.30 15.87 -0.85
N GLU A 113 15.21 16.44 -1.38
CA GLU A 113 14.70 17.76 -1.02
C GLU A 113 13.57 17.69 0.02
N LEU A 114 13.03 16.50 0.32
CA LEU A 114 11.92 16.28 1.26
C LEU A 114 12.32 16.40 2.73
N GLY A 115 13.61 16.22 3.07
CA GLY A 115 14.05 16.22 4.46
C GLY A 115 13.60 14.98 5.27
N GLY A 116 13.24 13.89 4.58
CA GLY A 116 12.93 12.58 5.15
C GLY A 116 11.50 12.40 5.66
N LEU A 117 10.58 13.31 5.36
CA LEU A 117 9.16 13.23 5.72
C LEU A 117 8.28 13.46 4.48
N PRO A 118 7.02 12.99 4.48
CA PRO A 118 6.01 13.44 3.52
C PRO A 118 5.84 14.96 3.55
N ILE A 119 5.28 15.53 2.49
CA ILE A 119 4.91 16.95 2.46
C ILE A 119 3.51 17.09 3.08
N ASP A 120 3.43 17.82 4.20
CA ASP A 120 2.19 18.13 4.89
C ASP A 120 1.46 19.28 4.18
N LEU A 121 0.21 19.08 3.79
CA LEU A 121 -0.67 20.12 3.26
C LEU A 121 -2.05 20.07 3.91
N THR A 122 -2.68 21.24 4.07
CA THR A 122 -4.12 21.32 4.37
C THR A 122 -4.91 21.26 3.07
N GLY A 123 -6.19 20.88 3.15
CA GLY A 123 -7.09 20.95 2.00
C GLY A 123 -7.13 22.33 1.33
N CYS A 124 -6.97 23.42 2.10
CA CYS A 124 -7.08 24.78 1.55
C CYS A 124 -5.77 25.27 0.92
N LEU A 125 -4.61 24.77 1.37
CA LEU A 125 -3.37 24.97 0.63
C LEU A 125 -3.36 24.15 -0.65
N LEU A 126 -3.87 22.92 -0.60
CA LEU A 126 -4.04 22.10 -1.78
C LEU A 126 -4.97 22.75 -2.81
N ALA A 127 -6.10 23.32 -2.36
CA ALA A 127 -6.99 24.13 -3.21
C ALA A 127 -6.24 25.29 -3.88
N ARG A 128 -5.46 26.07 -3.11
CA ARG A 128 -4.68 27.19 -3.65
C ARG A 128 -3.60 26.77 -4.65
N ILE A 129 -2.99 25.59 -4.46
CA ILE A 129 -2.04 25.02 -5.42
C ILE A 129 -2.74 24.69 -6.74
N PHE A 130 -3.86 23.98 -6.69
CA PHE A 130 -4.59 23.55 -7.89
C PHE A 130 -5.37 24.70 -8.57
N SER A 131 -5.76 25.74 -7.82
CA SER A 131 -6.27 27.01 -8.35
C SER A 131 -5.17 27.95 -8.86
N ARG A 132 -3.90 27.58 -8.69
CA ARG A 132 -2.70 28.34 -9.12
C ARG A 132 -2.44 29.65 -8.38
N ASP A 133 -3.04 29.84 -7.21
CA ASP A 133 -2.66 30.91 -6.27
C ASP A 133 -1.30 30.66 -5.61
N ILE A 134 -0.91 29.39 -5.48
CA ILE A 134 0.42 28.97 -5.05
C ILE A 134 1.07 28.20 -6.20
N THR A 135 2.14 28.75 -6.76
CA THR A 135 2.78 28.19 -7.97
C THR A 135 4.17 27.62 -7.70
N HIS A 136 4.72 27.74 -6.49
CA HIS A 136 6.11 27.36 -6.16
C HIS A 136 6.18 26.60 -4.83
N TRP A 137 7.05 25.58 -4.75
CA TRP A 137 7.20 24.72 -3.56
C TRP A 137 7.77 25.46 -2.35
N GLU A 138 8.55 26.52 -2.57
CA GLU A 138 9.13 27.35 -1.51
C GLU A 138 8.15 28.42 -0.95
N HIS A 139 6.88 28.39 -1.35
CA HIS A 139 5.88 29.34 -0.86
C HIS A 139 5.84 29.35 0.69
N PRO A 140 5.76 30.54 1.34
CA PRO A 140 5.84 30.66 2.80
C PRO A 140 4.86 29.75 3.56
N ASP A 141 3.62 29.61 3.09
CA ASP A 141 2.62 28.76 3.74
C ASP A 141 2.95 27.27 3.67
N ILE A 142 3.58 26.79 2.57
CA ILE A 142 4.05 25.40 2.46
C ILE A 142 5.24 25.19 3.40
N ARG A 143 6.20 26.13 3.40
CA ARG A 143 7.39 26.10 4.27
C ARG A 143 7.04 26.13 5.76
N ALA A 144 5.99 26.86 6.13
CA ALA A 144 5.53 26.97 7.52
C ALA A 144 5.09 25.61 8.07
N LEU A 145 4.46 24.76 7.25
CA LEU A 145 4.10 23.39 7.61
C LEU A 145 5.29 22.42 7.48
N ASN A 146 6.20 22.70 6.56
CA ASN A 146 7.28 21.80 6.17
C ASN A 146 8.68 22.42 6.38
N PRO A 147 9.13 22.65 7.63
CA PRO A 147 10.39 23.38 7.90
C PRO A 147 11.66 22.65 7.43
N LYS A 148 11.57 21.35 7.13
CA LYS A 148 12.68 20.53 6.59
C LYS A 148 12.65 20.40 5.07
N LEU A 149 11.56 20.80 4.41
CA LEU A 149 11.47 20.80 2.96
C LEU A 149 12.45 21.83 2.42
N THR A 150 13.27 21.43 1.45
CA THR A 150 14.24 22.31 0.77
C THR A 150 13.93 22.52 -0.71
N ALA A 151 12.84 21.91 -1.20
CA ALA A 151 12.41 22.02 -2.59
C ALA A 151 12.23 23.48 -3.03
N VAL A 152 12.82 23.84 -4.18
CA VAL A 152 12.71 25.16 -4.79
C VAL A 152 12.37 24.97 -6.26
N GLY A 153 11.26 25.54 -6.69
CA GLY A 153 10.82 25.42 -8.08
C GLY A 153 9.32 25.49 -8.27
N GLU A 154 8.93 25.67 -9.52
CA GLU A 154 7.52 25.71 -9.92
C GLU A 154 6.83 24.37 -9.65
N ILE A 155 5.63 24.44 -9.08
CA ILE A 155 4.73 23.31 -8.91
C ILE A 155 4.04 23.04 -10.24
N LYS A 156 4.28 21.87 -10.84
CA LYS A 156 3.59 21.45 -12.07
C LYS A 156 2.33 20.68 -11.71
N VAL A 157 1.18 21.35 -11.79
CA VAL A 157 -0.11 20.75 -11.46
C VAL A 157 -0.61 19.93 -12.65
N TYR A 158 -0.83 18.62 -12.43
CA TYR A 158 -1.48 17.74 -13.39
C TYR A 158 -2.91 17.41 -12.97
N HIS A 159 -3.83 17.42 -13.94
CA HIS A 159 -5.23 17.06 -13.75
C HIS A 159 -5.76 16.21 -14.90
N ARG A 160 -6.95 15.64 -14.71
CA ARG A 160 -7.65 14.88 -15.76
C ARG A 160 -8.47 15.83 -16.64
N VAL A 161 -8.54 15.51 -17.93
CA VAL A 161 -9.29 16.30 -18.92
C VAL A 161 -10.57 15.63 -19.43
N GLU A 162 -10.67 14.31 -19.33
CA GLU A 162 -11.91 13.59 -19.61
C GLU A 162 -12.62 13.22 -18.30
N GLY A 163 -13.88 12.80 -18.41
CA GLY A 163 -14.73 12.45 -17.26
C GLY A 163 -14.09 11.43 -16.30
N SER A 164 -13.70 11.88 -15.11
CA SER A 164 -12.96 11.11 -14.10
C SER A 164 -13.65 11.14 -12.73
N SER A 165 -13.77 9.97 -12.09
CA SER A 165 -14.24 9.85 -10.70
C SER A 165 -13.29 10.51 -9.72
N SER A 166 -11.98 10.30 -9.89
CA SER A 166 -10.97 10.95 -9.04
C SER A 166 -11.03 12.48 -9.14
N THR A 167 -11.37 13.03 -10.32
CA THR A 167 -11.59 14.47 -10.49
C THR A 167 -12.84 14.95 -9.77
N ALA A 168 -13.95 14.23 -9.94
CA ALA A 168 -15.19 14.55 -9.24
C ALA A 168 -14.98 14.58 -7.72
N GLY A 169 -14.38 13.53 -7.16
CA GLY A 169 -14.17 13.46 -5.71
C GLY A 169 -13.15 14.46 -5.18
N PHE A 170 -12.04 14.68 -5.90
CA PHE A 170 -11.04 15.66 -5.52
C PHE A 170 -11.62 17.07 -5.51
N THR A 171 -12.29 17.47 -6.59
CA THR A 171 -12.85 18.83 -6.73
C THR A 171 -14.03 19.06 -5.80
N GLN A 172 -14.88 18.06 -5.56
CA GLN A 172 -15.97 18.15 -4.58
C GLN A 172 -15.43 18.29 -3.15
N TYR A 173 -14.40 17.53 -2.77
CA TYR A 173 -13.75 17.70 -1.47
C TYR A 173 -13.21 19.13 -1.31
N LEU A 174 -12.52 19.68 -2.31
CA LEU A 174 -11.98 21.03 -2.23
C LEU A 174 -13.06 22.11 -2.16
N GLU A 175 -14.14 21.96 -2.93
CA GLU A 175 -15.29 22.87 -2.93
C GLU A 175 -15.99 22.89 -1.56
N GLU A 176 -16.25 21.71 -0.98
CA GLU A 176 -16.91 21.59 0.32
C GLU A 176 -16.00 22.03 1.48
N LYS A 177 -14.71 21.67 1.44
CA LYS A 177 -13.77 21.93 2.54
C LYS A 177 -13.25 23.37 2.55
N CYS A 178 -13.04 23.95 1.38
CA CYS A 178 -12.31 25.20 1.22
C CYS A 178 -13.01 26.17 0.24
N PRO A 179 -14.28 26.53 0.48
CA PRO A 179 -15.07 27.35 -0.44
C PRO A 179 -14.50 28.75 -0.68
N GLU A 180 -13.64 29.26 0.21
CA GLU A 180 -12.94 30.54 0.02
C GLU A 180 -11.73 30.42 -0.93
N SER A 181 -11.06 29.27 -0.95
CA SER A 181 -9.86 29.00 -1.77
C SER A 181 -10.16 28.27 -3.08
N TRP A 182 -11.33 27.63 -3.19
CA TRP A 182 -11.72 26.83 -4.33
C TRP A 182 -13.01 27.37 -4.95
N THR A 183 -12.90 27.95 -6.14
CA THR A 183 -14.03 28.55 -6.87
C THR A 183 -14.20 27.98 -8.29
N LEU A 184 -13.43 26.94 -8.64
CA LEU A 184 -13.47 26.32 -9.97
C LEU A 184 -14.69 25.39 -10.18
N GLY A 185 -15.49 25.18 -9.13
CA GLY A 185 -16.59 24.22 -9.11
C GLY A 185 -16.13 22.78 -8.89
N SER A 186 -17.08 21.86 -8.87
CA SER A 186 -16.82 20.42 -8.80
C SER A 186 -17.48 19.64 -9.94
N GLY A 187 -16.92 18.49 -10.28
CA GLY A 187 -17.47 17.62 -11.30
C GLY A 187 -16.45 16.64 -11.86
N SER A 188 -16.91 15.68 -12.67
CA SER A 188 -16.01 14.74 -13.34
C SER A 188 -15.17 15.38 -14.45
N THR A 189 -15.54 16.59 -14.86
CA THR A 189 -14.81 17.51 -15.71
C THR A 189 -15.07 18.94 -15.23
N ILE A 190 -14.04 19.77 -15.11
CA ILE A 190 -14.14 21.20 -14.80
C ILE A 190 -13.21 22.00 -15.72
N VAL A 191 -13.32 23.32 -15.70
CA VAL A 191 -12.37 24.20 -16.41
C VAL A 191 -11.18 24.46 -15.50
N TRP A 192 -10.02 23.94 -15.88
CA TRP A 192 -8.76 24.12 -15.16
C TRP A 192 -8.03 25.41 -15.59
N PRO A 193 -7.20 26.02 -14.71
CA PRO A 193 -6.36 27.14 -15.08
C PRO A 193 -5.45 26.83 -16.28
N SER A 194 -5.15 27.81 -17.14
CA SER A 194 -4.39 27.56 -18.37
C SER A 194 -2.92 27.19 -18.15
N ASP A 195 -2.39 27.41 -16.94
CA ASP A 195 -1.02 27.11 -16.53
C ASP A 195 -0.92 25.79 -15.72
N THR A 196 -1.82 24.85 -16.00
CA THR A 196 -1.76 23.44 -15.56
C THR A 196 -1.54 22.50 -16.74
N TYR A 197 -1.35 21.21 -16.44
CA TYR A 197 -0.99 20.19 -17.42
C TYR A 197 -2.00 19.05 -17.45
N ASP A 198 -2.27 18.57 -18.66
CA ASP A 198 -3.21 17.48 -18.88
C ASP A 198 -2.58 16.10 -18.65
N ALA A 199 -3.35 15.22 -18.02
CA ALA A 199 -3.10 13.80 -17.97
C ALA A 199 -4.39 13.01 -18.20
N GLN A 200 -4.29 11.79 -18.70
CA GLN A 200 -5.47 10.97 -18.95
C GLN A 200 -5.30 9.50 -18.57
N GLY A 201 -6.37 8.94 -17.99
CA GLY A 201 -6.32 7.65 -17.31
C GLY A 201 -5.50 7.70 -16.01
N SER A 202 -5.60 6.67 -15.18
CA SER A 202 -4.74 6.53 -14.00
C SER A 202 -3.29 6.30 -14.42
N GLY A 203 -3.05 5.47 -15.46
CA GLY A 203 -1.72 5.24 -16.02
C GLY A 203 -1.05 6.49 -16.59
N GLY A 204 -1.76 7.27 -17.42
CA GLY A 204 -1.19 8.50 -17.98
C GLY A 204 -0.93 9.58 -16.92
N MET A 205 -1.73 9.64 -15.85
CA MET A 205 -1.42 10.50 -14.70
C MET A 205 -0.15 10.02 -13.97
N SER A 206 -0.01 8.71 -13.74
CA SER A 206 1.21 8.15 -13.16
C SER A 206 2.45 8.47 -14.00
N ASP A 207 2.38 8.29 -15.32
CA ASP A 207 3.49 8.61 -16.21
C ASP A 207 3.86 10.09 -16.15
N LYS A 208 2.86 10.99 -16.09
CA LYS A 208 3.11 12.44 -15.98
C LYS A 208 3.76 12.86 -14.68
N ILE A 209 3.36 12.28 -13.55
CA ILE A 209 3.99 12.55 -12.26
C ILE A 209 5.45 12.08 -12.30
N ASP A 210 5.71 10.88 -12.83
CA ASP A 210 7.06 10.29 -12.91
C ASP A 210 8.01 11.09 -13.82
N GLU A 211 7.55 11.49 -15.01
CA GLU A 211 8.35 12.19 -16.02
C GLU A 211 8.65 13.66 -15.65
N SER A 212 7.91 14.23 -14.71
CA SER A 212 7.89 15.68 -14.48
C SER A 212 8.36 16.04 -13.09
N PRO A 213 9.64 16.38 -12.86
CA PRO A 213 10.11 16.83 -11.56
C PRO A 213 9.28 18.02 -11.04
N TYR A 214 9.02 18.02 -9.74
CA TYR A 214 8.20 19.00 -9.02
C TYR A 214 6.72 19.01 -9.40
N ALA A 215 6.21 17.93 -10.00
CA ALA A 215 4.81 17.77 -10.27
C ALA A 215 3.99 17.45 -9.01
N ILE A 216 2.70 17.74 -9.09
CA ILE A 216 1.67 17.30 -8.15
C ILE A 216 0.43 16.88 -8.95
N GLY A 217 -0.21 15.79 -8.57
CA GLY A 217 -1.43 15.29 -9.19
C GLY A 217 -2.24 14.42 -8.25
N TYR A 218 -3.50 14.18 -8.59
CA TYR A 218 -4.39 13.29 -7.85
C TYR A 218 -4.68 12.01 -8.66
N ILE A 219 -4.64 10.86 -7.99
CA ILE A 219 -4.96 9.54 -8.55
C ILE A 219 -5.53 8.63 -7.46
N ASP A 220 -6.16 7.53 -7.87
CA ASP A 220 -6.51 6.47 -6.94
C ASP A 220 -5.25 5.95 -6.25
N ALA A 221 -5.26 5.88 -4.92
CA ALA A 221 -4.07 5.70 -4.08
C ALA A 221 -3.20 4.50 -4.50
N GLY A 222 -3.83 3.36 -4.79
CA GLY A 222 -3.13 2.16 -5.24
C GLY A 222 -2.24 2.38 -6.48
N HIS A 223 -2.68 3.20 -7.44
CA HIS A 223 -1.87 3.49 -8.64
C HIS A 223 -0.61 4.29 -8.31
N GLY A 224 -0.66 5.18 -7.31
CA GLY A 224 0.51 5.92 -6.85
C GLY A 224 1.46 5.06 -6.02
N HIS A 225 0.91 4.19 -5.17
CA HIS A 225 1.69 3.25 -4.35
C HIS A 225 2.42 2.21 -5.20
N GLU A 226 1.77 1.69 -6.25
CA GLU A 226 2.40 0.76 -7.20
C GLU A 226 3.66 1.38 -7.85
N ARG A 227 3.68 2.70 -8.04
CA ARG A 227 4.83 3.43 -8.60
C ARG A 227 5.82 3.93 -7.55
N GLY A 228 5.49 3.82 -6.27
CA GLY A 228 6.34 4.32 -5.18
C GLY A 228 6.49 5.84 -5.14
N PHE A 229 5.47 6.59 -5.60
CA PHE A 229 5.53 8.05 -5.59
C PHE A 229 5.48 8.63 -4.18
N GLY A 230 6.07 9.82 -4.01
CA GLY A 230 5.90 10.63 -2.81
C GLY A 230 4.44 11.05 -2.70
N GLU A 231 3.84 10.84 -1.53
CA GLU A 231 2.45 11.17 -1.26
C GLU A 231 2.36 12.37 -0.31
N ILE A 232 1.44 13.28 -0.59
CA ILE A 232 1.08 14.37 0.32
C ILE A 232 0.42 13.77 1.56
N ALA A 233 0.90 14.18 2.74
CA ALA A 233 0.16 13.96 3.97
C ALA A 233 -0.88 15.07 4.12
N LEU A 234 -2.16 14.70 4.10
CA LEU A 234 -3.27 15.64 4.09
C LEU A 234 -3.84 15.81 5.49
N LEU A 235 -4.06 17.05 5.92
CA LEU A 235 -4.70 17.33 7.21
C LEU A 235 -6.15 16.84 7.20
N ASN A 236 -6.48 15.87 8.06
CA ASN A 236 -7.84 15.40 8.22
C ASN A 236 -8.66 16.26 9.20
N ARG A 237 -9.95 15.94 9.32
CA ARG A 237 -10.90 16.64 10.19
C ARG A 237 -10.52 16.64 11.68
N ASN A 238 -9.67 15.70 12.09
CA ASN A 238 -9.17 15.58 13.47
C ASN A 238 -7.80 16.23 13.67
N ASN A 239 -7.36 17.05 12.72
CA ASN A 239 -6.07 17.75 12.73
C ASN A 239 -4.85 16.81 12.77
N VAL A 240 -4.98 15.65 12.10
CA VAL A 240 -3.88 14.71 11.90
C VAL A 240 -3.45 14.79 10.43
N TYR A 241 -2.15 14.97 10.19
CA TYR A 241 -1.56 14.75 8.87
C TYR A 241 -1.27 13.25 8.74
N LEU A 242 -1.76 12.66 7.66
CA LEU A 242 -1.51 11.27 7.32
C LEU A 242 -1.50 11.12 5.81
N THR A 243 -0.83 10.09 5.30
CA THR A 243 -0.96 9.62 3.90
C THR A 243 -2.04 8.53 3.81
N THR A 244 -2.43 8.11 2.59
CA THR A 244 -3.37 6.99 2.44
C THR A 244 -2.79 5.66 2.95
N LEU A 245 -1.47 5.45 2.93
CA LEU A 245 -0.82 4.28 3.54
C LEU A 245 -0.90 4.26 5.07
N GLN A 246 -0.99 5.44 5.70
CA GLN A 246 -1.11 5.56 7.16
C GLN A 246 -2.57 5.53 7.62
N ALA A 247 -3.51 5.70 6.70
CA ALA A 247 -4.93 5.75 6.96
C ALA A 247 -5.56 4.35 7.02
N THR A 248 -6.68 4.24 7.74
CA THR A 248 -7.63 3.14 7.58
C THR A 248 -8.76 3.63 6.69
N ILE A 249 -8.70 3.36 5.38
CA ILE A 249 -9.64 3.95 4.40
C ILE A 249 -11.10 3.63 4.73
N SER A 250 -11.38 2.40 5.19
CA SER A 250 -12.75 1.97 5.50
C SER A 250 -13.36 2.70 6.72
N ASP A 251 -12.57 3.36 7.56
CA ASP A 251 -13.07 4.08 8.75
C ASP A 251 -13.99 5.25 8.38
N ALA A 252 -13.88 5.81 7.16
CA ALA A 252 -14.75 6.89 6.70
C ALA A 252 -16.22 6.46 6.56
N ALA A 253 -16.49 5.16 6.35
CA ALA A 253 -17.85 4.67 6.12
C ALA A 253 -18.71 4.69 7.39
N VAL A 254 -18.12 4.44 8.55
CA VAL A 254 -18.83 4.33 9.84
C VAL A 254 -19.58 5.63 10.22
N PRO A 255 -18.92 6.80 10.30
CA PRO A 255 -19.63 8.05 10.61
C PRO A 255 -20.64 8.44 9.52
N ALA A 256 -20.35 8.15 8.25
CA ALA A 256 -21.27 8.46 7.16
C ALA A 256 -22.56 7.62 7.21
N LEU A 257 -22.45 6.32 7.50
CA LEU A 257 -23.60 5.44 7.74
C LEU A 257 -24.42 5.91 8.94
N ALA A 258 -23.75 6.24 10.05
CA ALA A 258 -24.42 6.75 11.25
C ALA A 258 -25.17 8.07 11.00
N ALA A 259 -24.66 8.91 10.08
CA ALA A 259 -25.29 10.16 9.66
C ALA A 259 -26.39 9.97 8.61
N GLY A 260 -26.63 8.74 8.14
CA GLY A 260 -27.63 8.44 7.11
C GLY A 260 -27.24 8.99 5.73
N VAL A 261 -25.94 9.15 5.46
CA VAL A 261 -25.44 9.62 4.15
C VAL A 261 -25.83 8.63 3.05
N ILE A 262 -25.72 7.32 3.33
CA ILE A 262 -26.12 6.25 2.40
C ILE A 262 -27.62 5.97 2.60
N PRO A 263 -28.45 6.10 1.56
CA PRO A 263 -29.88 5.82 1.65
C PRO A 263 -30.17 4.35 2.01
N SER A 264 -31.15 4.14 2.90
CA SER A 264 -31.60 2.80 3.29
C SER A 264 -32.37 2.06 2.18
N ASP A 265 -33.07 2.80 1.30
CA ASP A 265 -33.62 2.25 0.06
C ASP A 265 -32.51 2.22 -1.00
N PRO A 266 -32.08 1.02 -1.46
CA PRO A 266 -31.00 0.90 -2.44
C PRO A 266 -31.35 1.40 -3.83
N THR A 267 -32.64 1.69 -4.09
CA THR A 267 -33.11 2.29 -5.34
C THR A 267 -33.29 3.81 -5.25
N ALA A 268 -33.00 4.42 -4.10
CA ALA A 268 -33.07 5.85 -3.90
C ALA A 268 -31.95 6.61 -4.64
N ASP A 269 -32.03 7.93 -4.61
CA ASP A 269 -31.00 8.79 -5.18
C ASP A 269 -29.74 8.79 -4.31
N PHE A 270 -28.62 8.45 -4.91
CA PHE A 270 -27.29 8.41 -4.29
C PHE A 270 -26.46 9.67 -4.58
N SER A 271 -26.98 10.65 -5.32
CA SER A 271 -26.20 11.77 -5.84
C SER A 271 -25.44 12.60 -4.80
N ASN A 272 -25.89 12.58 -3.55
CA ASN A 272 -25.25 13.26 -2.41
C ASN A 272 -24.43 12.32 -1.50
N VAL A 273 -24.23 11.06 -1.89
CA VAL A 273 -23.44 10.10 -1.13
C VAL A 273 -21.96 10.37 -1.35
N ASN A 274 -21.29 10.95 -0.36
CA ASN A 274 -19.84 11.08 -0.34
C ASN A 274 -19.26 10.77 1.05
N LEU A 275 -18.00 10.33 1.08
CA LEU A 275 -17.26 10.03 2.32
C LEU A 275 -16.13 11.03 2.56
N TYR A 276 -16.35 12.29 2.19
CA TYR A 276 -15.35 13.33 2.29
C TYR A 276 -15.31 13.92 3.71
N ASP A 277 -14.10 14.28 4.15
CA ASP A 277 -13.83 14.95 5.43
C ASP A 277 -14.57 14.32 6.64
N GLN A 278 -14.61 12.99 6.69
CA GLN A 278 -15.22 12.25 7.78
C GLN A 278 -14.36 12.34 9.05
N THR A 279 -14.98 12.16 10.21
CA THR A 279 -14.29 12.19 11.52
C THR A 279 -13.54 10.88 11.79
N GLY A 280 -12.37 10.99 12.41
CA GLY A 280 -11.54 9.88 12.89
C GLY A 280 -10.06 10.21 12.73
N ALA A 281 -9.22 9.81 13.70
CA ALA A 281 -7.80 10.15 13.66
C ALA A 281 -7.04 9.46 12.51
N ALA A 282 -7.44 8.25 12.14
CA ALA A 282 -6.87 7.47 11.05
C ALA A 282 -7.66 7.59 9.73
N THR A 283 -8.64 8.49 9.66
CA THR A 283 -9.54 8.61 8.50
C THR A 283 -8.91 9.50 7.43
N TRP A 284 -8.85 8.99 6.20
CA TRP A 284 -8.39 9.74 5.03
C TRP A 284 -9.46 10.72 4.53
N PRO A 285 -9.13 11.99 4.20
CA PRO A 285 -10.14 13.00 3.89
C PRO A 285 -10.88 12.80 2.56
N ILE A 286 -10.29 12.12 1.58
CA ILE A 286 -10.86 11.97 0.23
C ILE A 286 -11.14 10.49 -0.06
N THR A 287 -12.08 9.93 0.72
CA THR A 287 -12.46 8.52 0.63
C THR A 287 -13.65 8.33 -0.31
N MET A 288 -13.67 7.22 -1.04
CA MET A 288 -14.69 6.88 -2.03
C MET A 288 -15.21 5.46 -1.81
N ILE A 289 -16.42 5.22 -2.31
CA ILE A 289 -17.01 3.89 -2.43
C ILE A 289 -17.01 3.52 -3.91
N SER A 290 -16.52 2.33 -4.23
CA SER A 290 -16.68 1.76 -5.56
C SER A 290 -17.98 0.97 -5.65
N TYR A 291 -18.76 1.22 -6.70
CA TYR A 291 -20.09 0.64 -6.89
C TYR A 291 -20.18 -0.19 -8.17
N PHE A 292 -20.97 -1.25 -8.12
CA PHE A 292 -21.71 -1.70 -9.30
C PHE A 292 -22.98 -0.87 -9.45
N TYR A 293 -23.31 -0.48 -10.68
CA TYR A 293 -24.62 0.00 -11.07
C TYR A 293 -25.35 -1.14 -11.75
N ILE A 294 -26.48 -1.56 -11.18
CA ILE A 294 -27.24 -2.71 -11.66
C ILE A 294 -28.71 -2.32 -11.68
N ASP A 295 -29.47 -2.75 -12.70
CA ASP A 295 -30.93 -2.61 -12.66
C ASP A 295 -31.49 -3.48 -11.53
N HIS A 296 -32.36 -2.92 -10.70
CA HIS A 296 -33.05 -3.64 -9.63
C HIS A 296 -33.94 -4.78 -10.19
N ASP A 297 -34.44 -4.60 -11.41
CA ASP A 297 -35.21 -5.60 -12.14
C ASP A 297 -34.43 -6.17 -13.33
N LEU A 298 -33.91 -7.38 -13.14
CA LEU A 298 -33.15 -8.13 -14.12
C LEU A 298 -34.02 -9.03 -15.01
N SER A 299 -35.36 -8.93 -14.93
CA SER A 299 -36.28 -9.77 -15.72
C SER A 299 -36.12 -9.60 -17.24
N HIS A 300 -35.52 -8.48 -17.66
CA HIS A 300 -35.21 -8.18 -19.05
C HIS A 300 -33.94 -8.89 -19.57
N LEU A 301 -33.10 -9.43 -18.69
CA LEU A 301 -31.87 -10.14 -19.06
C LEU A 301 -32.17 -11.60 -19.41
N ASN A 302 -31.25 -12.21 -20.17
CA ASN A 302 -31.20 -13.66 -20.28
C ASN A 302 -30.91 -14.26 -18.89
N ALA A 303 -31.62 -15.34 -18.53
CA ALA A 303 -31.52 -15.97 -17.22
C ALA A 303 -30.11 -16.43 -16.86
N HIS A 304 -29.38 -17.02 -17.81
CA HIS A 304 -28.02 -17.48 -17.60
C HIS A 304 -27.05 -16.31 -17.43
N SER A 305 -27.21 -15.24 -18.22
CA SER A 305 -26.42 -14.02 -18.05
C SER A 305 -26.66 -13.36 -16.70
N ALA A 306 -27.91 -13.32 -16.22
CA ALA A 306 -28.24 -12.83 -14.89
C ALA A 306 -27.63 -13.70 -13.77
N SER A 307 -27.65 -15.03 -13.93
CA SER A 307 -26.96 -15.97 -13.04
C SER A 307 -25.47 -15.68 -12.94
N VAL A 308 -24.79 -15.45 -14.07
CA VAL A 308 -23.36 -15.13 -14.11
C VAL A 308 -23.07 -13.75 -13.50
N LEU A 309 -23.90 -12.74 -13.81
CA LEU A 309 -23.78 -11.40 -13.21
C LEU A 309 -23.83 -11.47 -11.68
N MET A 310 -24.85 -12.15 -11.14
CA MET A 310 -25.01 -12.25 -9.68
C MET A 310 -23.91 -13.10 -9.04
N ALA A 311 -23.41 -14.13 -9.75
CA ALA A 311 -22.27 -14.91 -9.30
C ALA A 311 -20.99 -14.05 -9.21
N PHE A 312 -20.74 -13.20 -10.21
CA PHE A 312 -19.62 -12.27 -10.23
C PHE A 312 -19.70 -11.24 -9.11
N VAL A 313 -20.84 -10.57 -8.96
CA VAL A 313 -21.07 -9.58 -7.90
C VAL A 313 -20.87 -10.21 -6.51
N ARG A 314 -21.47 -11.38 -6.26
CA ARG A 314 -21.31 -12.09 -4.98
C ARG A 314 -19.89 -12.61 -4.76
N PHE A 315 -19.16 -12.99 -5.81
CA PHE A 315 -17.76 -13.37 -5.69
C PHE A 315 -16.91 -12.19 -5.21
N ILE A 316 -17.05 -11.01 -5.83
CA ILE A 316 -16.32 -9.80 -5.43
C ILE A 316 -16.59 -9.46 -3.95
N LEU A 317 -17.82 -9.68 -3.49
CA LEU A 317 -18.24 -9.42 -2.10
C LEU A 317 -17.88 -10.54 -1.12
N SER A 318 -17.46 -11.71 -1.61
CA SER A 318 -17.04 -12.82 -0.76
C SER A 318 -15.70 -12.54 -0.09
N ASP A 319 -15.34 -13.29 0.95
CA ASP A 319 -14.03 -13.18 1.60
C ASP A 319 -12.85 -13.29 0.60
N GLU A 320 -12.99 -14.15 -0.42
CA GLU A 320 -11.98 -14.31 -1.46
C GLU A 320 -11.92 -13.08 -2.38
N GLY A 321 -13.06 -12.56 -2.81
CA GLY A 321 -13.11 -11.35 -3.65
C GLY A 321 -12.63 -10.11 -2.89
N GLN A 322 -12.93 -9.99 -1.61
CA GLN A 322 -12.42 -8.90 -0.76
C GLN A 322 -10.92 -9.01 -0.51
N ALA A 323 -10.37 -10.22 -0.37
CA ALA A 323 -8.93 -10.43 -0.31
C ALA A 323 -8.25 -10.08 -1.64
N LEU A 324 -8.86 -10.43 -2.77
CA LEU A 324 -8.39 -9.99 -4.10
C LEU A 324 -8.46 -8.47 -4.27
N ALA A 325 -9.48 -7.82 -3.71
CA ALA A 325 -9.57 -6.36 -3.71
C ALA A 325 -8.40 -5.73 -2.96
N GLU A 326 -8.05 -6.26 -1.77
CA GLU A 326 -6.87 -5.85 -0.99
C GLU A 326 -5.56 -6.05 -1.78
N ALA A 327 -5.41 -7.21 -2.43
CA ALA A 327 -4.26 -7.49 -3.30
C ALA A 327 -4.18 -6.54 -4.52
N ASN A 328 -5.32 -6.04 -4.98
CA ASN A 328 -5.45 -5.03 -6.02
C ASN A 328 -5.53 -3.59 -5.47
N LEU A 329 -5.01 -3.36 -4.26
CA LEU A 329 -4.82 -2.04 -3.64
C LEU A 329 -6.12 -1.28 -3.30
N PHE A 330 -7.21 -2.00 -3.14
CA PHE A 330 -8.43 -1.49 -2.51
C PHE A 330 -8.43 -1.77 -1.01
N SER A 331 -9.30 -1.08 -0.29
CA SER A 331 -9.65 -1.45 1.08
C SER A 331 -10.94 -2.26 1.10
N ARG A 332 -10.93 -3.30 1.93
CA ARG A 332 -12.10 -4.16 2.15
C ARG A 332 -13.31 -3.35 2.59
N LEU A 333 -14.46 -3.75 2.07
CA LEU A 333 -15.75 -3.19 2.43
C LEU A 333 -16.04 -3.46 3.92
N PRO A 334 -16.35 -2.43 4.73
CA PRO A 334 -16.67 -2.62 6.15
C PRO A 334 -17.94 -3.46 6.32
N ALA A 335 -18.07 -4.13 7.47
CA ALA A 335 -19.11 -5.12 7.71
C ALA A 335 -20.54 -4.56 7.50
N GLU A 336 -20.75 -3.31 7.88
CA GLU A 336 -22.02 -2.60 7.72
C GLU A 336 -22.40 -2.42 6.24
N LEU A 337 -21.41 -2.10 5.38
CA LEU A 337 -21.63 -1.99 3.93
C LEU A 337 -21.75 -3.35 3.24
N GLN A 338 -21.07 -4.39 3.77
CA GLN A 338 -21.31 -5.77 3.31
C GLN A 338 -22.73 -6.22 3.63
N GLN A 339 -23.24 -5.90 4.82
CA GLN A 339 -24.62 -6.19 5.19
C GLN A 339 -25.60 -5.43 4.29
N TYR A 340 -25.42 -4.12 4.14
CA TYR A 340 -26.23 -3.27 3.24
C TYR A 340 -26.32 -3.86 1.83
N THR A 341 -25.16 -4.28 1.31
CA THR A 341 -25.05 -4.88 -0.02
C THR A 341 -25.75 -6.23 -0.10
N SER A 342 -25.57 -7.10 0.90
CA SER A 342 -26.27 -8.38 0.97
C SER A 342 -27.79 -8.22 0.96
N GLU A 343 -28.31 -7.28 1.76
CA GLU A 343 -29.73 -6.95 1.80
C GLU A 343 -30.22 -6.39 0.45
N THR A 344 -29.44 -5.54 -0.20
CA THR A 344 -29.72 -5.02 -1.55
C THR A 344 -29.85 -6.18 -2.55
N LEU A 345 -28.87 -7.08 -2.61
CA LEU A 345 -28.85 -8.19 -3.56
C LEU A 345 -29.98 -9.22 -3.31
N SER A 346 -30.43 -9.35 -2.06
CA SER A 346 -31.53 -10.25 -1.68
C SER A 346 -32.91 -9.79 -2.20
N ASN A 347 -33.06 -8.50 -2.51
CA ASN A 347 -34.31 -7.89 -2.94
C ASN A 347 -34.41 -7.67 -4.46
N MET A 348 -33.39 -8.05 -5.21
CA MET A 348 -33.33 -7.93 -6.66
C MET A 348 -34.39 -8.83 -7.34
N ILE A 349 -35.00 -8.36 -8.43
CA ILE A 349 -35.97 -9.14 -9.21
C ILE A 349 -35.23 -9.91 -10.31
N MET A 350 -35.34 -11.23 -10.29
CA MET A 350 -34.62 -12.13 -11.23
C MET A 350 -35.49 -12.52 -12.44
N PRO A 351 -34.88 -12.79 -13.60
CA PRO A 351 -35.59 -13.32 -14.76
C PRO A 351 -36.10 -14.75 -14.53
N ALA A 352 -37.16 -15.12 -15.24
CA ALA A 352 -37.66 -16.48 -15.25
C ALA A 352 -36.59 -17.45 -15.76
N GLY A 353 -36.35 -18.55 -15.03
CA GLY A 353 -35.29 -19.51 -15.34
C GLY A 353 -33.94 -19.19 -14.71
N TYR A 354 -33.83 -18.13 -13.91
CA TYR A 354 -32.64 -17.83 -13.12
C TYR A 354 -32.26 -19.00 -12.20
N VAL A 355 -30.97 -19.31 -12.15
CA VAL A 355 -30.40 -20.32 -11.25
C VAL A 355 -29.21 -19.73 -10.50
N ASP A 356 -29.19 -19.84 -9.18
CA ASP A 356 -28.05 -19.41 -8.37
C ASP A 356 -26.82 -20.27 -8.62
N PHE A 357 -25.66 -19.63 -8.81
CA PHE A 357 -24.38 -20.32 -8.71
C PHE A 357 -24.03 -20.61 -7.25
N PHE A 358 -23.61 -21.84 -6.99
CA PHE A 358 -23.01 -22.23 -5.72
C PHE A 358 -21.48 -22.23 -5.84
N THR A 359 -20.77 -21.69 -4.84
CA THR A 359 -19.29 -21.70 -4.81
C THR A 359 -18.77 -22.73 -3.82
N GLU A 360 -17.79 -23.53 -4.22
CA GLU A 360 -17.00 -24.36 -3.29
C GLU A 360 -15.52 -23.99 -3.32
N SER A 361 -14.88 -24.02 -2.15
CA SER A 361 -13.46 -23.70 -2.02
C SER A 361 -12.57 -24.83 -2.56
N SER A 362 -11.35 -24.48 -2.94
CA SER A 362 -10.32 -25.45 -3.33
C SER A 362 -9.95 -26.42 -2.21
N SER A 363 -10.23 -26.09 -0.95
CA SER A 363 -9.99 -26.94 0.22
C SER A 363 -11.09 -27.97 0.51
N LYS A 364 -12.27 -27.84 -0.11
CA LYS A 364 -13.44 -28.69 0.17
C LYS A 364 -14.03 -29.24 -1.13
N THR A 365 -13.68 -30.47 -1.49
CA THR A 365 -14.34 -31.18 -2.60
C THR A 365 -15.67 -31.74 -2.14
N ARG A 366 -16.78 -31.33 -2.75
CA ARG A 366 -18.09 -31.96 -2.53
C ARG A 366 -18.37 -32.95 -3.66
N ALA A 367 -18.28 -34.25 -3.37
CA ALA A 367 -18.57 -35.29 -4.35
C ALA A 367 -19.95 -35.06 -5.00
N TRP A 368 -20.02 -35.19 -6.33
CA TRP A 368 -21.20 -34.97 -7.19
C TRP A 368 -21.69 -33.52 -7.27
N LEU A 369 -21.74 -32.79 -6.15
CA LEU A 369 -22.16 -31.39 -6.11
C LEU A 369 -21.15 -30.48 -6.83
N GLY A 370 -19.85 -30.66 -6.59
CA GLY A 370 -18.79 -29.91 -7.25
C GLY A 370 -18.71 -30.11 -8.76
N ALA A 371 -19.37 -31.13 -9.31
CA ALA A 371 -19.43 -31.41 -10.75
C ALA A 371 -20.69 -30.84 -11.44
N ASN A 372 -21.57 -30.20 -10.67
CA ASN A 372 -22.82 -29.65 -11.19
C ASN A 372 -22.58 -28.39 -12.05
N GLU A 373 -23.57 -28.04 -12.88
CA GLU A 373 -23.49 -26.99 -13.90
C GLU A 373 -23.32 -25.59 -13.31
N TYR A 374 -24.21 -25.23 -12.38
CA TYR A 374 -24.20 -23.93 -11.68
C TYR A 374 -23.32 -23.96 -10.42
N VAL A 375 -22.10 -24.45 -10.57
CA VAL A 375 -21.11 -24.47 -9.48
C VAL A 375 -19.83 -23.80 -9.94
N LEU A 376 -19.33 -22.87 -9.13
CA LEU A 376 -17.99 -22.31 -9.23
C LEU A 376 -17.10 -23.11 -8.29
N SER A 377 -16.34 -24.07 -8.83
CA SER A 377 -15.54 -24.97 -8.02
C SER A 377 -14.08 -24.54 -8.02
N GLY A 378 -13.52 -24.24 -6.85
CA GLY A 378 -12.08 -24.03 -6.69
C GLY A 378 -11.22 -25.27 -6.98
N LYS A 379 -11.83 -26.43 -7.28
CA LYS A 379 -11.15 -27.62 -7.80
C LYS A 379 -11.07 -27.65 -9.33
N ARG A 380 -11.85 -26.82 -10.03
CA ARG A 380 -11.70 -26.60 -11.47
C ARG A 380 -10.72 -25.43 -11.67
N ARG A 381 -9.63 -25.71 -12.37
CA ARG A 381 -8.49 -24.81 -12.53
C ARG A 381 -8.01 -24.87 -13.98
N SER A 382 -7.48 -23.77 -14.48
CA SER A 382 -6.75 -23.77 -15.75
C SER A 382 -5.26 -24.02 -15.51
N TYR A 383 -4.53 -24.42 -16.55
CA TYR A 383 -3.09 -24.53 -16.45
C TYR A 383 -2.42 -23.16 -16.24
N SER A 384 -2.98 -22.09 -16.80
CA SER A 384 -2.50 -20.72 -16.62
C SER A 384 -2.64 -20.28 -15.15
N GLU A 385 -3.75 -20.58 -14.50
CA GLU A 385 -3.95 -20.26 -13.08
C GLU A 385 -3.07 -21.12 -12.17
N TYR A 386 -2.86 -22.40 -12.51
CA TYR A 386 -1.88 -23.22 -11.81
C TYR A 386 -0.47 -22.62 -11.90
N GLN A 387 -0.04 -22.17 -13.09
CA GLN A 387 1.26 -21.52 -13.27
C GLN A 387 1.36 -20.19 -12.50
N ARG A 388 0.31 -19.36 -12.52
CA ARG A 388 0.24 -18.12 -11.71
C ARG A 388 0.47 -18.43 -10.23
N ALA A 389 -0.27 -19.40 -9.68
CA ALA A 389 -0.12 -19.79 -8.28
C ALA A 389 1.29 -20.30 -7.93
N GLN A 390 1.97 -20.99 -8.85
CA GLN A 390 3.36 -21.41 -8.64
C GLN A 390 4.35 -20.24 -8.68
N LEU A 391 4.12 -19.26 -9.55
CA LEU A 391 4.92 -18.04 -9.58
C LEU A 391 4.74 -17.22 -8.31
N ASP A 392 3.52 -17.11 -7.80
CA ASP A 392 3.23 -16.39 -6.56
C ASP A 392 3.96 -17.02 -5.36
N GLU A 393 4.00 -18.34 -5.27
CA GLU A 393 4.76 -19.07 -4.24
C GLU A 393 6.27 -18.79 -4.33
N GLN A 394 6.83 -18.79 -5.55
CA GLN A 394 8.23 -18.45 -5.78
C GLN A 394 8.54 -16.98 -5.44
N ILE A 395 7.64 -16.05 -5.78
CA ILE A 395 7.80 -14.63 -5.44
C ILE A 395 7.74 -14.42 -3.93
N ALA A 396 6.86 -15.14 -3.23
CA ALA A 396 6.79 -15.09 -1.76
C ALA A 396 8.08 -15.61 -1.12
N GLU A 397 8.64 -16.71 -1.62
CA GLU A 397 9.92 -17.24 -1.16
C GLU A 397 11.08 -16.26 -1.42
N LEU A 398 11.13 -15.66 -2.61
CA LEU A 398 12.11 -14.64 -2.97
C LEU A 398 12.00 -13.40 -2.08
N SER A 399 10.78 -12.95 -1.81
CA SER A 399 10.50 -11.81 -0.93
C SER A 399 10.98 -12.07 0.50
N SER A 400 10.74 -13.29 1.01
CA SER A 400 11.26 -13.74 2.31
C SER A 400 12.79 -13.74 2.34
N HIS A 401 13.44 -14.29 1.31
CA HIS A 401 14.90 -14.24 1.20
C HIS A 401 15.44 -12.81 1.16
N ASN A 402 14.78 -11.92 0.41
CA ASN A 402 15.18 -10.51 0.35
C ASN A 402 15.05 -9.82 1.71
N ALA A 403 13.95 -10.07 2.44
CA ALA A 403 13.78 -9.54 3.79
C ALA A 403 14.89 -10.02 4.76
N GLN A 404 15.29 -11.29 4.65
CA GLN A 404 16.41 -11.83 5.43
C GLN A 404 17.74 -11.17 5.05
N LEU A 405 18.00 -10.95 3.76
CA LEU A 405 19.19 -10.24 3.28
C LEU A 405 19.23 -8.79 3.79
N VAL A 406 18.10 -8.08 3.74
CA VAL A 406 17.99 -6.72 4.27
C VAL A 406 18.28 -6.69 5.77
N ALA A 407 17.73 -7.64 6.54
CA ALA A 407 17.99 -7.76 7.97
C ALA A 407 19.48 -8.05 8.25
N LEU A 408 20.10 -8.92 7.46
CA LEU A 408 21.53 -9.24 7.56
C LEU A 408 22.40 -8.01 7.25
N VAL A 409 22.07 -7.24 6.21
CA VAL A 409 22.77 -6.00 5.86
C VAL A 409 22.65 -4.97 6.98
N ALA A 410 21.49 -4.84 7.60
CA ALA A 410 21.28 -3.96 8.74
C ALA A 410 22.11 -4.38 9.96
N ASP A 411 22.18 -5.69 10.26
CA ASP A 411 23.03 -6.21 11.33
C ASP A 411 24.52 -5.96 11.04
N MET A 412 24.98 -6.25 9.82
CA MET A 412 26.35 -5.95 9.39
C MET A 412 26.69 -4.45 9.51
N ALA A 413 25.75 -3.56 9.18
CA ALA A 413 25.94 -2.12 9.34
C ALA A 413 26.09 -1.73 10.83
N SER A 414 25.28 -2.32 11.72
CA SER A 414 25.38 -2.13 13.17
C SER A 414 26.72 -2.64 13.72
N GLN A 415 27.14 -3.84 13.31
CA GLN A 415 28.44 -4.41 13.69
C GLN A 415 29.61 -3.54 13.21
N ASN A 416 29.55 -3.03 11.98
CA ASN A 416 30.55 -2.11 11.44
C ASN A 416 30.61 -0.80 12.22
N ALA A 417 29.47 -0.22 12.60
CA ALA A 417 29.43 0.98 13.44
C ALA A 417 30.04 0.72 14.83
N ALA A 418 29.72 -0.42 15.45
CA ALA A 418 30.29 -0.83 16.73
C ALA A 418 31.81 -1.06 16.64
N LEU A 419 32.29 -1.66 15.55
CA LEU A 419 33.72 -1.85 15.30
C LEU A 419 34.43 -0.51 15.08
N SER A 420 33.84 0.39 14.29
CA SER A 420 34.36 1.75 14.08
C SER A 420 34.52 2.50 15.40
N ASN A 421 33.54 2.42 16.30
CA ASN A 421 33.63 3.02 17.63
C ASN A 421 34.75 2.41 18.48
N LYS A 422 34.94 1.08 18.43
CA LYS A 422 36.05 0.41 19.13
C LYS A 422 37.42 0.84 18.58
N VAL A 423 37.56 0.95 17.26
CA VAL A 423 38.79 1.42 16.62
C VAL A 423 39.11 2.85 17.06
N SER A 424 38.13 3.76 16.99
CA SER A 424 38.31 5.15 17.43
C SER A 424 38.70 5.24 18.92
N ASN A 425 38.07 4.45 19.79
CA ASN A 425 38.43 4.41 21.20
C ASN A 425 39.86 3.89 21.44
N ASN A 426 40.29 2.87 20.69
CA ASN A 426 41.65 2.35 20.80
C ASN A 426 42.70 3.34 20.28
N GLU A 427 42.42 4.05 19.18
CA GLU A 427 43.29 5.14 18.70
C GLU A 427 43.42 6.25 19.75
N ASN A 428 42.32 6.64 20.40
CA ASN A 428 42.32 7.62 21.49
C ASN A 428 43.16 7.14 22.70
N LEU A 429 43.05 5.86 23.08
CA LEU A 429 43.85 5.26 24.15
C LEU A 429 45.33 5.19 23.80
N ALA A 430 45.67 4.85 22.56
CA ALA A 430 47.04 4.82 22.08
C ALA A 430 47.66 6.23 22.09
N PHE A 431 46.91 7.25 21.64
CA PHE A 431 47.33 8.66 21.73
C PHE A 431 47.55 9.10 23.18
N ALA A 432 46.65 8.76 24.10
CA ALA A 432 46.80 9.08 25.51
C ALA A 432 48.05 8.42 26.12
N ALA A 433 48.33 7.15 25.77
CA ALA A 433 49.52 6.44 26.25
C ALA A 433 50.83 7.08 25.76
N ILE A 434 50.88 7.55 24.50
CA ILE A 434 52.03 8.27 23.94
C ILE A 434 52.29 9.60 24.66
N ILE A 435 51.24 10.27 25.16
CA ILE A 435 51.37 11.53 25.91
C ILE A 435 51.75 11.26 27.39
N ILE A 436 51.18 10.22 28.00
CA ILE A 436 51.37 9.91 29.43
C ILE A 436 52.75 9.28 29.69
N ALA A 437 53.26 8.44 28.80
CA ALA A 437 54.53 7.73 29.00
C ALA A 437 55.75 8.67 29.17
N PRO A 438 55.93 9.74 28.36
CA PRO A 438 56.99 10.73 28.56
C PRO A 438 56.84 11.51 29.87
N VAL A 439 55.60 11.83 30.27
CA VAL A 439 55.32 12.57 31.52
C VAL A 439 55.64 11.71 32.74
N ALA A 440 55.24 10.43 32.73
CA ALA A 440 55.59 9.49 33.78
C ALA A 440 57.12 9.26 33.88
N LEU A 441 57.81 9.20 32.74
CA LEU A 441 59.27 9.11 32.68
C LEU A 441 59.95 10.36 33.28
N LEU A 442 59.45 11.56 32.97
CA LEU A 442 59.94 12.83 33.54
C LEU A 442 59.73 12.90 35.05
N ILE A 443 58.59 12.43 35.56
CA ILE A 443 58.31 12.36 37.00
C ILE A 443 59.26 11.37 37.69
N ALA A 444 59.52 10.21 37.07
CA ALA A 444 60.48 9.23 37.59
C ALA A 444 61.92 9.81 37.63
N PHE A 445 62.35 10.53 36.59
CA PHE A 445 63.65 11.21 36.58
C PHE A 445 63.75 12.31 37.64
N ALA A 446 62.68 13.09 37.85
CA ALA A 446 62.64 14.08 38.93
C ALA A 446 62.74 13.43 40.32
N GLY A 447 62.07 12.29 40.53
CA GLY A 447 62.17 11.51 41.77
C GLY A 447 63.57 10.96 42.03
N VAL A 448 64.25 10.45 41.01
CA VAL A 448 65.65 10.01 41.10
C VAL A 448 66.61 11.18 41.38
N ALA A 449 66.39 12.34 40.74
CA ALA A 449 67.18 13.55 41.00
C ALA A 449 66.98 14.08 42.43
N LEU A 450 65.76 14.02 42.96
CA LEU A 450 65.44 14.37 44.35
C LEU A 450 66.09 13.40 45.35
N ALA A 451 66.10 12.09 45.06
CA ALA A 451 66.78 11.08 45.88
C ALA A 451 68.31 11.25 45.88
N LEU A 452 68.90 11.62 44.73
CA LEU A 452 70.32 11.99 44.62
C LEU A 452 70.64 13.28 45.39
N PHE A 453 69.76 14.28 45.37
CA PHE A 453 69.93 15.50 46.18
C PHE A 453 69.83 15.24 47.69
N ALA A 454 68.96 14.31 48.11
CA ALA A 454 68.80 13.92 49.51
C ALA A 454 70.01 13.14 50.04
N THR A 455 70.64 12.29 49.21
CA THR A 455 71.86 11.55 49.57
C THR A 455 73.10 12.43 49.63
N ILE A 456 73.18 13.51 48.84
CA ILE A 456 74.30 14.48 48.90
C ILE A 456 74.24 15.38 50.15
N LYS A 457 73.06 15.60 50.76
CA LYS A 457 72.91 16.42 51.98
C LYS A 457 73.09 15.65 53.30
N ALA A 458 73.13 14.31 53.27
CA ALA A 458 73.22 13.47 54.46
C ALA A 458 74.59 12.78 54.56
N ALA A 459 75.66 13.55 54.74
CA ALA A 459 76.94 13.01 55.20
C ALA A 459 77.73 14.02 56.04
N PRO A 460 77.80 13.84 57.38
CA PRO A 460 78.95 14.21 58.17
C PRO A 460 79.74 12.97 58.60
N ILE A 461 81.06 13.17 58.53
CA ILE A 461 82.17 12.32 58.89
C ILE A 461 82.16 12.01 60.41
N VAL A 462 82.24 10.73 60.80
CA VAL A 462 82.88 10.31 62.06
C VAL A 462 83.61 8.98 61.85
N HIS A 463 84.91 9.02 62.10
CA HIS A 463 85.83 7.87 62.19
C HIS A 463 85.61 7.08 63.48
N THR A 464 85.56 5.75 63.41
CA THR A 464 86.26 4.85 64.36
C THR A 464 86.69 3.57 63.65
N SER A 465 87.94 3.20 63.89
CA SER A 465 88.70 2.10 63.33
C SER A 465 88.56 0.81 64.16
N ALA A 466 88.34 -0.34 63.52
CA ALA A 466 88.96 -1.60 63.92
C ALA A 466 88.86 -2.64 62.79
N THR A 467 90.02 -3.20 62.46
CA THR A 467 90.35 -4.20 61.45
C THR A 467 90.01 -5.63 61.86
N HIS A 468 89.48 -6.47 60.96
CA HIS A 468 90.02 -7.83 60.76
C HIS A 468 89.63 -8.47 59.42
N SER A 469 90.59 -9.24 58.92
CA SER A 469 90.72 -9.94 57.64
C SER A 469 89.78 -11.15 57.48
N GLY A 470 89.42 -11.50 56.23
CA GLY A 470 88.81 -12.82 55.95
C GLY A 470 88.34 -13.05 54.52
N ASN A 471 89.22 -13.65 53.72
CA ASN A 471 89.05 -14.23 52.38
C ASN A 471 87.87 -15.24 52.28
N GLY A 472 87.22 -15.39 51.12
CA GLY A 472 86.16 -16.41 50.98
C GLY A 472 85.45 -16.50 49.61
N ASN A 473 86.12 -17.15 48.67
CA ASN A 473 85.63 -17.66 47.39
C ASN A 473 84.54 -18.75 47.58
N GLY A 474 83.57 -18.90 46.65
CA GLY A 474 82.88 -20.19 46.47
C GLY A 474 81.37 -20.20 46.13
N ASN A 475 81.09 -20.50 44.85
CA ASN A 475 80.18 -21.55 44.33
C ASN A 475 78.70 -21.67 44.76
N GLY A 476 77.86 -21.59 43.72
CA GLY A 476 76.95 -22.69 43.32
C GLY A 476 75.46 -22.42 43.63
N LYS A 477 74.47 -22.86 42.87
CA LYS A 477 74.31 -24.01 41.94
C LYS A 477 73.04 -23.78 41.09
N TYR A 478 73.08 -24.20 39.82
CA TYR A 478 71.93 -24.69 39.03
C TYR A 478 71.51 -26.08 39.53
N PRO A 479 70.27 -26.58 39.30
CA PRO A 479 69.90 -27.27 38.03
C PRO A 479 68.41 -27.06 37.62
N SER A 480 67.96 -27.03 36.35
CA SER A 480 67.68 -28.12 35.37
C SER A 480 67.15 -29.43 35.99
N ALA A 481 66.16 -30.19 35.52
CA ALA A 481 65.55 -30.42 34.21
C ALA A 481 64.22 -31.19 34.41
N GLY A 482 63.30 -31.19 33.45
CA GLY A 482 62.86 -32.42 32.72
C GLY A 482 61.32 -32.46 32.62
N MET A 483 60.70 -32.46 31.42
CA MET A 483 60.26 -33.64 30.63
C MET A 483 59.35 -34.60 31.43
N SER A 484 58.17 -35.09 31.00
CA SER A 484 57.58 -35.30 29.67
C SER A 484 56.06 -35.61 29.75
N THR A 485 55.36 -35.42 28.62
CA THR A 485 54.25 -36.24 28.02
C THR A 485 53.05 -36.76 28.85
N GLN A 486 51.81 -36.46 28.42
CA GLN A 486 50.90 -37.41 27.73
C GLN A 486 49.53 -36.78 27.36
N SER A 487 49.03 -37.22 26.19
CA SER A 487 47.69 -37.13 25.57
C SER A 487 46.58 -37.85 26.41
N VAL A 488 45.25 -37.75 26.23
CA VAL A 488 44.34 -38.04 25.08
C VAL A 488 42.88 -37.62 25.46
N SER A 489 41.99 -37.55 24.46
CA SER A 489 40.49 -37.65 24.43
C SER A 489 39.73 -36.32 24.56
N SER A 490 38.74 -35.99 23.73
CA SER A 490 37.55 -36.76 23.26
C SER A 490 37.19 -36.41 21.79
N THR A 491 37.08 -37.37 20.87
CA THR A 491 35.90 -38.15 20.39
C THR A 491 34.75 -37.36 19.74
N SER A 492 34.57 -37.65 18.45
CA SER A 492 33.46 -37.36 17.52
C SER A 492 32.62 -38.61 17.22
N ALA A 493 31.31 -38.47 17.01
CA ALA A 493 30.43 -39.35 16.21
C ALA A 493 29.11 -38.58 15.94
N ALA A 494 28.73 -38.30 14.68
CA ALA A 494 27.80 -39.05 13.80
C ALA A 494 26.32 -38.72 14.12
N ASP A 495 25.43 -38.34 13.20
CA ASP A 495 24.99 -39.05 11.98
C ASP A 495 24.43 -38.08 10.91
N ALA A 496 24.60 -38.44 9.63
CA ALA A 496 23.65 -38.14 8.56
C ALA A 496 23.87 -39.12 7.41
N ASP A 497 22.81 -39.85 7.04
CA ASP A 497 22.78 -40.79 5.92
C ASP A 497 21.43 -40.64 5.19
N VAL A 498 21.47 -40.83 3.86
CA VAL A 498 20.35 -41.21 2.95
C VAL A 498 19.37 -40.07 2.53
N GLU A 499 18.98 -39.81 1.27
CA GLU A 499 19.18 -40.42 -0.06
C GLU A 499 18.85 -39.40 -1.16
N LYS A 500 19.36 -39.65 -2.39
CA LYS A 500 18.85 -39.09 -3.66
C LYS A 500 17.90 -40.10 -4.31
N ALA A 501 16.79 -39.61 -4.87
CA ALA A 501 16.16 -40.11 -6.09
C ALA A 501 15.51 -38.93 -6.82
#